data_AF-A0A916FU86-F1
#
_entry.id   AF-A0A916FU86-F1
#
_cell.length_a   1.000
_cell.length_b   1.000
_cell.length_c   1.000
_cell.angle_alpha   90.00
_cell.angle_beta   90.00
_cell.angle_gamma   90.00
#
_symmetry.space_group_name_H-M   'P 1'
#
loop_
_entity.id
_entity.type
_entity.pdbx_description
1 polymer ?
#
loop_
_entity_poly.entity_id
_entity_poly.type
_entity_poly.pdbx_seq_one_letter_code
_entity_poly.pdbx_strand_id
1 'polypeptide(L)'
;MTATPRTQRGASLVEALVAFLVLSLGLIGMTRLQGQLRLNADIARQRTEAVRLAQEDIETLRAFSTLAAAPGERAYADIAATSRSIDSTPGQPLNASFQLQRNVDDASGYRSASLSVSWEDRAGQTQQVLLQSVIAGTPPALSGALAVSGAVRPLKRVRGRSATIPAWARSLGDGTSAWKPVSGGTVVLVFDDISGEVRSTCDAPAAIATPDLTLADLSGCTLTGGLLLSGIVRRSDNARAEPVWASDAPLPLDIALALSGGNYPAPPRCFSEARKQVEFTTAAGTRRLAVALAATPASVGAASWTELNERYVAYHCVVTPLLGRWSGRSTLVPQGWSIGLALADRKVCRYSTDQDGSGAVDNNAEHPDSYQHVDRPLMQQNFLLVPGDRPCPDTTVQHQP
;
A
#
# COMPACT_ATOMS: atom_id res chain seq x y z
N MET A 1 -101.57 31.62 -33.84
CA MET A 1 -100.39 30.84 -33.42
C MET A 1 -99.25 31.18 -34.35
N THR A 2 -98.38 32.10 -33.96
CA THR A 2 -97.26 32.60 -34.77
C THR A 2 -95.98 31.89 -34.35
N ALA A 3 -95.42 31.08 -35.25
CA ALA A 3 -94.15 30.41 -35.06
C ALA A 3 -93.00 31.40 -35.32
N THR A 4 -92.23 31.73 -34.29
CA THR A 4 -90.95 32.45 -34.42
C THR A 4 -89.85 31.51 -34.91
N PRO A 5 -89.05 31.89 -35.92
CA PRO A 5 -87.91 31.09 -36.34
C PRO A 5 -86.78 31.21 -35.31
N ARG A 6 -86.37 30.08 -34.74
CA ARG A 6 -85.15 29.98 -33.92
C ARG A 6 -83.94 30.04 -34.85
N THR A 7 -83.16 31.12 -34.76
CA THR A 7 -81.84 31.19 -35.37
C THR A 7 -80.92 30.18 -34.68
N GLN A 8 -80.58 29.09 -35.36
CA GLN A 8 -79.48 28.22 -34.96
C GLN A 8 -78.18 29.02 -35.08
N ARG A 9 -77.54 29.34 -33.94
CA ARG A 9 -76.24 30.00 -33.91
C ARG A 9 -75.16 28.95 -34.19
N GLY A 10 -74.46 29.10 -35.32
CA GLY A 10 -73.36 28.23 -35.78
C GLY A 10 -72.07 28.35 -34.97
N ALA A 11 -72.14 28.24 -33.64
CA ALA A 11 -70.97 28.27 -32.76
C ALA A 11 -70.23 26.92 -32.65
N SER A 12 -70.90 25.79 -32.93
CA SER A 12 -70.32 24.45 -32.74
C SER A 12 -69.20 24.10 -33.73
N LEU A 13 -69.27 24.61 -34.96
CA LEU A 13 -68.26 24.30 -35.98
C LEU A 13 -66.94 25.02 -35.69
N VAL A 14 -67.00 26.28 -35.26
CA VAL A 14 -65.80 27.07 -34.89
C VAL A 14 -65.15 26.47 -33.64
N GLU A 15 -65.95 26.07 -32.65
CA GLU A 15 -65.45 25.44 -31.43
C GLU A 15 -64.78 24.08 -31.70
N ALA A 16 -65.38 23.24 -32.55
CA ALA A 16 -64.77 21.98 -32.96
C ALA A 16 -63.45 22.19 -33.72
N LEU A 17 -63.35 23.23 -34.54
CA LEU A 17 -62.15 23.56 -35.33
C LEU A 17 -61.02 24.09 -34.44
N VAL A 18 -61.35 24.93 -33.44
CA VAL A 18 -60.39 25.39 -32.43
C VAL A 18 -59.94 24.23 -31.54
N ALA A 19 -60.85 23.36 -31.10
CA ALA A 19 -60.50 22.18 -30.30
C ALA A 19 -59.58 21.23 -31.08
N PHE A 20 -59.86 20.99 -32.37
CA PHE A 20 -59.01 20.19 -33.24
C PHE A 20 -57.61 20.82 -33.42
N LEU A 21 -57.54 22.15 -33.60
CA LEU A 21 -56.27 22.87 -33.68
C LEU A 21 -55.43 22.70 -32.40
N VAL A 22 -56.04 22.91 -31.23
CA VAL A 22 -55.34 22.77 -29.95
C VAL A 22 -54.86 21.34 -29.73
N LEU A 23 -55.69 20.34 -30.03
CA LEU A 23 -55.32 18.92 -29.93
C LEU A 23 -54.16 18.57 -30.88
N SER A 24 -54.25 18.96 -32.15
CA SER A 24 -53.19 18.69 -33.13
C SER A 24 -51.85 19.32 -32.74
N LEU A 25 -51.85 20.57 -32.26
CA LEU A 25 -50.64 21.22 -31.72
C LEU A 25 -50.10 20.48 -30.49
N GLY A 26 -50.99 20.03 -29.59
CA GLY A 26 -50.62 19.22 -28.43
C GLY A 26 -49.97 17.89 -28.80
N LEU A 27 -50.51 17.17 -29.79
CA LEU A 27 -49.94 15.92 -30.27
C LEU A 27 -48.56 16.13 -30.94
N ILE A 28 -48.39 17.20 -31.73
CA ILE A 28 -47.09 17.55 -32.34
C ILE A 28 -46.05 17.87 -31.24
N GLY A 29 -46.47 18.58 -30.19
CA GLY A 29 -45.60 18.84 -29.04
C GLY A 29 -45.14 17.55 -28.35
N MET A 30 -46.06 16.60 -28.14
CA MET A 30 -45.76 15.32 -27.48
C MET A 30 -44.83 14.43 -28.32
N THR A 31 -45.04 14.32 -29.63
CA THR A 31 -44.16 13.51 -30.49
C THR A 31 -42.73 14.05 -30.52
N ARG A 32 -42.56 15.38 -30.54
CA ARG A 32 -41.24 16.02 -30.44
C ARG A 32 -40.56 15.71 -29.11
N LEU A 33 -41.30 15.80 -27.99
CA LEU A 33 -40.77 15.46 -26.66
C LEU A 33 -40.37 13.98 -26.58
N GLN A 34 -41.21 13.07 -27.04
CA GLN A 34 -40.89 11.63 -27.07
C GLN A 34 -39.64 11.34 -27.92
N GLY A 35 -39.46 12.04 -29.05
CA GLY A 35 -38.26 11.95 -29.88
C GLY A 35 -37.00 12.40 -29.13
N GLN A 36 -37.06 13.55 -28.45
CA GLN A 36 -35.94 14.08 -27.66
C GLN A 36 -35.57 13.14 -26.49
N LEU A 37 -36.56 12.58 -25.80
CA LEU A 37 -36.33 11.63 -24.71
C LEU A 37 -35.59 10.37 -25.19
N ARG A 38 -35.94 9.84 -26.38
CA ARG A 38 -35.26 8.67 -26.96
C ARG A 38 -33.81 8.98 -27.32
N LEU A 39 -33.55 10.12 -27.96
CA LEU A 39 -32.19 10.56 -28.29
C LEU A 39 -31.33 10.73 -27.03
N ASN A 40 -31.87 11.37 -25.99
CA ASN A 40 -31.16 11.55 -24.73
C ASN A 40 -30.90 10.22 -24.02
N ALA A 41 -31.84 9.27 -24.08
CA ALA A 41 -31.64 7.92 -23.53
C ALA A 41 -30.54 7.14 -24.29
N ASP A 42 -30.50 7.24 -25.62
CA ASP A 42 -29.46 6.63 -26.44
C ASP A 42 -28.08 7.23 -26.12
N ILE A 43 -27.96 8.56 -26.04
CA ILE A 43 -26.71 9.25 -25.68
C ILE A 43 -26.25 8.87 -24.27
N ALA A 44 -27.18 8.80 -23.30
CA ALA A 44 -26.85 8.38 -21.94
C ALA A 44 -26.32 6.94 -21.89
N ARG A 45 -26.90 6.04 -22.70
CA ARG A 45 -26.40 4.66 -22.84
C ARG A 45 -25.01 4.63 -23.48
N GLN A 46 -24.81 5.35 -24.58
CA GLN A 46 -23.50 5.44 -25.24
C GLN A 46 -22.42 5.98 -24.30
N ARG A 47 -22.73 7.01 -23.50
CA ARG A 47 -21.82 7.55 -22.47
C ARG A 47 -21.45 6.52 -21.42
N THR A 48 -22.42 5.74 -20.95
CA THR A 48 -22.18 4.68 -19.97
C THR A 48 -21.27 3.58 -20.55
N GLU A 49 -21.49 3.19 -21.80
CA GLU A 49 -20.64 2.24 -22.52
C GLU A 49 -19.22 2.79 -22.74
N ALA A 50 -19.08 4.05 -23.16
CA ALA A 50 -17.79 4.72 -23.31
C ALA A 50 -17.00 4.80 -22.00
N VAL A 51 -17.66 5.15 -20.88
CA VAL A 51 -17.03 5.16 -19.55
C VAL A 51 -16.59 3.75 -19.15
N ARG A 52 -17.42 2.72 -19.40
CA ARG A 52 -17.07 1.33 -19.10
C ARG A 52 -15.82 0.89 -19.88
N LEU A 53 -15.76 1.16 -21.19
CA LEU A 53 -14.60 0.87 -22.04
C LEU A 53 -13.36 1.62 -21.54
N ALA A 54 -13.53 2.89 -21.15
CA ALA A 54 -12.43 3.70 -20.64
C ALA A 54 -11.90 3.18 -19.29
N GLN A 55 -12.78 2.75 -18.39
CA GLN A 55 -12.42 2.16 -17.10
C GLN A 55 -11.74 0.79 -17.26
N GLU A 56 -12.28 -0.09 -18.11
CA GLU A 56 -11.69 -1.41 -18.41
C GLU A 56 -10.25 -1.27 -18.92
N ASP A 57 -10.03 -0.29 -19.78
CA ASP A 57 -8.73 -0.02 -20.38
C ASP A 57 -7.72 0.58 -19.37
N ILE A 58 -8.17 1.43 -18.43
CA ILE A 58 -7.35 1.92 -17.31
C ILE A 58 -7.04 0.79 -16.32
N GLU A 59 -8.02 -0.06 -16.00
CA GLU A 59 -7.82 -1.16 -15.06
C GLU A 59 -6.82 -2.19 -15.61
N THR A 60 -6.83 -2.40 -16.93
CA THR A 60 -5.82 -3.21 -17.61
C THR A 60 -4.41 -2.65 -17.41
N LEU A 61 -4.22 -1.33 -17.39
CA LEU A 61 -2.92 -0.71 -17.08
C LEU A 61 -2.49 -0.92 -15.64
N ARG A 62 -3.44 -0.99 -14.70
CA ARG A 62 -3.16 -1.20 -13.27
C ARG A 62 -2.89 -2.67 -12.93
N ALA A 63 -3.27 -3.58 -13.81
CA ALA A 63 -3.13 -5.02 -13.64
C ALA A 63 -1.77 -5.58 -14.12
N PHE A 64 -0.69 -4.80 -14.04
CA PHE A 64 0.67 -5.31 -14.25
C PHE A 64 1.11 -6.16 -13.05
N SER A 65 1.94 -7.17 -13.27
CA SER A 65 2.51 -8.04 -12.24
C SER A 65 4.00 -7.76 -11.99
N THR A 66 4.71 -7.25 -12.99
CA THR A 66 6.15 -6.94 -12.94
C THR A 66 6.43 -5.52 -13.38
N LEU A 67 7.59 -4.97 -13.00
CA LEU A 67 8.03 -3.67 -13.52
C LEU A 67 8.68 -3.81 -14.90
N ALA A 68 9.60 -4.76 -15.04
CA ALA A 68 10.30 -5.05 -16.29
C ALA A 68 9.51 -6.03 -17.17
N ALA A 69 9.70 -5.92 -18.48
CA ALA A 69 9.11 -6.81 -19.47
C ALA A 69 9.53 -8.26 -19.23
N ALA A 70 8.56 -9.17 -19.13
CA ALA A 70 8.78 -10.60 -18.93
C ALA A 70 7.81 -11.42 -19.80
N PRO A 71 8.25 -12.54 -20.42
CA PRO A 71 7.38 -13.34 -21.28
C PRO A 71 6.17 -13.90 -20.52
N GLY A 72 4.96 -13.63 -21.03
CA GLY A 72 3.71 -14.15 -20.47
C GLY A 72 3.18 -13.40 -19.25
N GLU A 73 3.85 -12.33 -18.82
CA GLU A 73 3.44 -11.49 -17.69
C GLU A 73 3.15 -10.06 -18.20
N ARG A 74 2.28 -9.32 -17.50
CA ARG A 74 2.01 -7.91 -17.84
C ARG A 74 3.00 -7.02 -17.11
N ALA A 75 3.85 -6.30 -17.84
CA ALA A 75 4.82 -5.41 -17.23
C ALA A 75 4.38 -3.95 -17.22
N TYR A 76 4.80 -3.22 -16.19
CA TYR A 76 4.67 -1.76 -16.14
C TYR A 76 5.38 -1.09 -17.34
N ALA A 77 6.54 -1.62 -17.73
CA ALA A 77 7.30 -1.16 -18.90
C ALA A 77 6.48 -1.16 -20.20
N ASP A 78 5.50 -2.07 -20.33
CA ASP A 78 4.67 -2.22 -21.54
C ASP A 78 3.52 -1.20 -21.62
N ILE A 79 3.31 -0.37 -20.59
CA ILE A 79 2.29 0.68 -20.61
C ILE A 79 2.67 1.74 -21.65
N ALA A 80 2.02 1.70 -22.80
CA ALA A 80 2.29 2.59 -23.93
C ALA A 80 1.02 3.25 -24.48
N ALA A 81 1.22 4.27 -25.31
CA ALA A 81 0.15 4.90 -26.07
C ALA A 81 -0.54 3.86 -26.98
N THR A 82 -1.85 4.00 -27.17
CA THR A 82 -2.62 3.12 -28.05
C THR A 82 -3.75 3.88 -28.73
N SER A 83 -4.14 3.43 -29.93
CA SER A 83 -5.32 3.91 -30.63
C SER A 83 -6.01 2.71 -31.27
N ARG A 84 -7.30 2.50 -30.97
CA ARG A 84 -8.08 1.39 -31.54
C ARG A 84 -9.56 1.72 -31.71
N SER A 85 -10.14 1.18 -32.78
CA SER A 85 -11.59 1.15 -33.01
C SER A 85 -12.22 -0.02 -32.25
N ILE A 86 -13.40 0.22 -31.67
CA ILE A 86 -14.18 -0.77 -30.94
C ILE A 86 -15.61 -0.74 -31.48
N ASP A 87 -15.90 -1.69 -32.36
CA ASP A 87 -17.21 -1.82 -33.02
C ASP A 87 -18.09 -2.89 -32.34
N SER A 88 -17.48 -3.76 -31.54
CA SER A 88 -18.17 -4.76 -30.74
C SER A 88 -17.31 -5.20 -29.55
N THR A 89 -17.95 -5.73 -28.51
CA THR A 89 -17.28 -6.46 -27.43
C THR A 89 -17.72 -7.92 -27.43
N PRO A 90 -16.89 -8.87 -26.96
CA PRO A 90 -17.26 -10.28 -26.96
C PRO A 90 -18.64 -10.52 -26.32
N GLY A 91 -19.60 -10.99 -27.12
CA GLY A 91 -20.96 -11.31 -26.67
C GLY A 91 -21.93 -10.13 -26.56
N GLN A 92 -21.55 -8.89 -26.89
CA GLN A 92 -22.45 -7.74 -26.89
C GLN A 92 -22.20 -6.79 -28.08
N PRO A 93 -23.16 -6.64 -29.01
CA PRO A 93 -23.10 -5.59 -30.01
C PRO A 93 -23.25 -4.23 -29.33
N LEU A 94 -22.35 -3.31 -29.66
CA LEU A 94 -22.38 -1.94 -29.16
C LEU A 94 -23.41 -1.12 -29.92
N ASN A 95 -23.94 -0.08 -29.28
CA ASN A 95 -24.92 0.82 -29.90
C ASN A 95 -24.28 1.95 -30.74
N ALA A 96 -22.95 2.02 -30.76
CA ALA A 96 -22.12 2.93 -31.55
C ALA A 96 -20.73 2.31 -31.78
N SER A 97 -19.99 2.83 -32.76
CA SER A 97 -18.56 2.57 -32.92
C SER A 97 -17.77 3.56 -32.07
N PHE A 98 -16.86 3.06 -31.24
CA PHE A 98 -16.04 3.88 -30.35
C PHE A 98 -14.58 3.89 -30.80
N GLN A 99 -13.96 5.05 -30.78
CA GLN A 99 -12.52 5.22 -30.93
C GLN A 99 -11.88 5.47 -29.58
N LEU A 100 -11.01 4.56 -29.16
CA LEU A 100 -10.25 4.68 -27.93
C LEU A 100 -8.84 5.16 -28.26
N GLN A 101 -8.44 6.29 -27.68
CA GLN A 101 -7.10 6.86 -27.79
C GLN A 101 -6.50 7.07 -26.40
N ARG A 102 -5.39 6.38 -26.13
CA ARG A 102 -4.60 6.52 -24.91
C ARG A 102 -3.27 7.21 -25.25
N ASN A 103 -2.98 8.29 -24.55
CA ASN A 103 -1.63 8.84 -24.49
C ASN A 103 -1.04 8.51 -23.11
N VAL A 104 0.28 8.30 -23.08
CA VAL A 104 1.02 7.99 -21.86
C VAL A 104 2.20 8.93 -21.80
N ASP A 105 2.26 9.72 -20.73
CA ASP A 105 3.42 10.52 -20.39
C ASP A 105 4.19 9.82 -19.27
N ASP A 106 5.50 9.62 -19.49
CA ASP A 106 6.39 8.95 -18.53
C ASP A 106 7.04 10.00 -17.61
N ALA A 107 6.95 9.78 -16.30
CA ALA A 107 7.58 10.60 -15.27
C ALA A 107 8.32 9.70 -14.28
N SER A 108 9.31 10.25 -13.57
CA SER A 108 10.09 9.48 -12.58
C SER A 108 9.16 8.91 -11.50
N GLY A 109 8.99 7.59 -11.50
CA GLY A 109 8.18 6.84 -10.53
C GLY A 109 6.69 6.66 -10.87
N TYR A 110 6.16 7.28 -11.95
CA TYR A 110 4.78 7.07 -12.38
C TYR A 110 4.54 7.40 -13.87
N ARG A 111 3.53 6.77 -14.47
CA ARG A 111 3.04 7.07 -15.81
C ARG A 111 1.68 7.71 -15.71
N SER A 112 1.48 8.83 -16.40
CA SER A 112 0.16 9.45 -16.51
C SER A 112 -0.48 9.02 -17.83
N ALA A 113 -1.64 8.39 -17.75
CA ALA A 113 -2.40 7.95 -18.90
C ALA A 113 -3.61 8.86 -19.09
N SER A 114 -3.68 9.57 -20.22
CA SER A 114 -4.87 10.29 -20.66
C SER A 114 -5.61 9.45 -21.69
N LEU A 115 -6.85 9.07 -21.39
CA LEU A 115 -7.66 8.19 -22.20
C LEU A 115 -8.90 8.94 -22.70
N SER A 116 -9.05 8.99 -24.03
CA SER A 116 -10.22 9.52 -24.71
C SER A 116 -10.98 8.38 -25.38
N VAL A 117 -12.29 8.33 -25.15
CA VAL A 117 -13.20 7.49 -25.92
C VAL A 117 -14.17 8.41 -26.66
N SER A 118 -14.11 8.42 -27.99
CA SER A 118 -14.98 9.23 -28.85
C SER A 118 -15.87 8.36 -29.74
N TRP A 119 -17.06 8.85 -30.06
CA TRP A 119 -18.00 8.19 -30.97
C TRP A 119 -18.89 9.24 -31.64
N GLU A 120 -19.53 8.86 -32.73
CA GLU A 120 -20.55 9.67 -33.40
C GLU A 120 -21.94 9.25 -32.89
N ASP A 121 -22.75 10.21 -32.45
CA ASP A 121 -24.14 9.95 -32.06
C ASP A 121 -25.06 9.83 -33.29
N ARG A 122 -26.33 9.50 -33.06
CA ARG A 122 -27.32 9.34 -34.15
C ARG A 122 -27.64 10.63 -34.89
N ALA A 123 -27.26 11.78 -34.36
CA ALA A 123 -27.43 13.09 -35.00
C ALA A 123 -26.16 13.52 -35.77
N GLY A 124 -25.14 12.67 -35.83
CA GLY A 124 -23.87 12.96 -36.48
C GLY A 124 -22.92 13.84 -35.66
N GLN A 125 -23.19 14.01 -34.36
CA GLN A 125 -22.31 14.79 -33.48
C GLN A 125 -21.29 13.89 -32.81
N THR A 126 -20.02 14.32 -32.82
CA THR A 126 -18.97 13.64 -32.08
C THR A 126 -19.13 13.89 -30.58
N GLN A 127 -19.31 12.81 -29.83
CA GLN A 127 -19.30 12.80 -28.37
C GLN A 127 -17.97 12.23 -27.89
N GLN A 128 -17.55 12.62 -26.69
CA GLN A 128 -16.29 12.19 -26.10
C GLN A 128 -16.39 12.06 -24.58
N VAL A 129 -15.67 11.08 -24.03
CA VAL A 129 -15.36 10.95 -22.61
C VAL A 129 -13.85 10.95 -22.44
N LEU A 130 -13.36 11.75 -21.51
CA LEU A 130 -11.96 11.80 -21.12
C LEU A 130 -11.81 11.25 -19.69
N LEU A 131 -10.89 10.31 -19.51
CA LEU A 131 -10.42 9.86 -18.21
C LEU A 131 -8.91 10.09 -18.11
N GLN A 132 -8.46 10.43 -16.91
CA GLN A 132 -7.05 10.54 -16.59
C GLN A 132 -6.74 9.60 -15.43
N SER A 133 -5.62 8.89 -15.51
CA SER A 133 -5.12 8.06 -14.43
C SER A 133 -3.63 8.24 -14.26
N VAL A 134 -3.17 8.16 -13.02
CA VAL A 134 -1.76 8.00 -12.68
C VAL A 134 -1.55 6.53 -12.31
N ILE A 135 -0.53 5.91 -12.87
CA ILE A 135 -0.12 4.53 -12.56
C ILE A 135 1.28 4.61 -11.95
N ALA A 136 1.41 4.23 -10.68
CA ALA A 136 2.71 4.22 -10.00
C ALA A 136 3.55 3.03 -10.47
N GLY A 137 4.85 3.25 -10.70
CA GLY A 137 5.82 2.22 -11.09
C GLY A 137 6.28 1.36 -9.91
N THR A 138 5.38 1.00 -9.01
CA THR A 138 5.69 0.26 -7.79
C THR A 138 5.27 -1.20 -7.93
N PRO A 139 6.11 -2.19 -7.55
CA PRO A 139 5.76 -3.59 -7.67
C PRO A 139 4.45 -3.90 -6.90
N PRO A 140 3.47 -4.61 -7.50
CA PRO A 140 2.22 -4.93 -6.82
C PRO A 140 2.40 -5.71 -5.51
N ALA A 141 3.46 -6.52 -5.44
CA ALA A 141 3.88 -7.22 -4.22
C ALA A 141 4.23 -6.28 -3.05
N LEU A 142 4.53 -5.01 -3.35
CA LEU A 142 4.84 -3.95 -2.38
C LEU A 142 3.71 -2.93 -2.23
N SER A 143 2.57 -3.08 -2.92
CA SER A 143 1.44 -2.12 -2.84
C SER A 143 0.89 -1.95 -1.41
N GLY A 144 0.98 -2.98 -0.57
CA GLY A 144 0.64 -2.89 0.85
C GLY A 144 1.62 -2.04 1.68
N ALA A 145 2.86 -1.87 1.22
CA ALA A 145 3.85 -1.00 1.85
C ALA A 145 3.60 0.49 1.52
N LEU A 146 2.96 0.82 0.39
CA LEU A 146 2.68 2.21 -0.01
C LEU A 146 1.57 2.89 0.81
N ALA A 147 0.72 2.11 1.48
CA ALA A 147 -0.18 2.66 2.52
C ALA A 147 0.59 3.25 3.71
N VAL A 148 1.90 2.94 3.80
CA VAL A 148 2.86 3.50 4.73
C VAL A 148 3.99 4.13 3.90
N SER A 149 3.72 5.25 3.24
CA SER A 149 4.77 5.99 2.52
C SER A 149 5.97 6.27 3.43
N GLY A 150 7.16 5.79 3.04
CA GLY A 150 8.45 6.08 3.68
C GLY A 150 8.89 7.54 3.53
N ALA A 151 8.26 8.29 2.62
CA ALA A 151 8.36 9.75 2.59
C ALA A 151 7.61 10.33 3.80
N VAL A 152 8.35 10.51 4.90
CA VAL A 152 7.87 11.15 6.13
C VAL A 152 7.56 12.62 5.85
N ARG A 153 6.39 12.91 5.28
CA ARG A 153 5.63 14.07 5.76
C ARG A 153 5.35 13.82 7.24
N PRO A 154 5.32 14.84 8.12
CA PRO A 154 5.01 14.61 9.53
C PRO A 154 3.69 13.85 9.61
N LEU A 155 3.78 12.54 9.85
CA LEU A 155 2.65 11.65 9.87
C LEU A 155 1.72 12.20 10.94
N LYS A 156 0.43 12.30 10.62
CA LYS A 156 -0.59 12.65 11.61
C LYS A 156 -0.37 11.76 12.82
N ARG A 157 -0.09 12.36 13.99
CA ARG A 157 0.28 11.64 15.22
C ARG A 157 -0.68 10.47 15.44
N VAL A 158 -0.18 9.24 15.39
CA VAL A 158 -1.00 8.05 15.55
C VAL A 158 -1.27 7.89 17.03
N ARG A 159 -2.52 8.11 17.47
CA ARG A 159 -2.90 8.13 18.90
C ARG A 159 -2.13 9.17 19.73
N GLY A 160 -1.76 10.31 19.13
CA GLY A 160 -1.08 11.41 19.83
C GLY A 160 0.44 11.27 19.96
N ARG A 161 1.04 10.21 19.41
CA ARG A 161 2.49 9.92 19.46
C ARG A 161 3.15 9.85 18.08
N SER A 162 4.48 9.89 18.06
CA SER A 162 5.31 9.73 16.85
C SER A 162 5.03 8.41 16.15
N ALA A 163 5.01 8.44 14.81
CA ALA A 163 4.78 7.26 13.99
C ALA A 163 5.97 6.29 13.93
N THR A 164 7.14 6.71 14.40
CA THR A 164 8.34 5.85 14.51
C THR A 164 8.31 4.94 15.74
N ILE A 165 7.42 5.21 16.70
CA ILE A 165 7.22 4.34 17.86
C ILE A 165 6.42 3.12 17.40
N PRO A 166 6.86 1.88 17.74
CA PRO A 166 6.11 0.69 17.40
C PRO A 166 4.64 0.79 17.84
N ALA A 167 3.71 0.44 16.94
CA ALA A 167 2.28 0.64 17.16
C ALA A 167 1.73 -0.10 18.40
N TRP A 168 2.42 -1.18 18.81
CA TRP A 168 2.11 -2.00 19.98
C TRP A 168 2.86 -1.58 21.26
N ALA A 169 3.65 -0.51 21.24
CA ALA A 169 4.22 0.05 22.45
C ALA A 169 3.11 0.53 23.40
N ARG A 170 3.30 0.31 24.70
CA ARG A 170 2.36 0.69 25.75
C ARG A 170 2.63 2.12 26.21
N SER A 171 1.66 3.02 26.06
CA SER A 171 1.78 4.36 26.65
C SER A 171 1.72 4.28 28.18
N LEU A 172 2.62 5.01 28.83
CA LEU A 172 2.73 5.08 30.29
C LEU A 172 1.94 6.26 30.87
N GLY A 173 1.44 7.17 30.03
CA GLY A 173 0.61 8.31 30.43
C GLY A 173 1.38 9.55 30.90
N ASP A 174 2.71 9.49 30.94
CA ASP A 174 3.62 10.60 31.31
C ASP A 174 4.29 11.27 30.10
N GLY A 175 3.78 11.01 28.89
CA GLY A 175 4.40 11.42 27.63
C GLY A 175 5.46 10.44 27.11
N THR A 176 5.56 9.25 27.71
CA THR A 176 6.42 8.17 27.21
C THR A 176 5.65 6.89 26.88
N SER A 177 6.25 6.09 26.00
CA SER A 177 5.78 4.75 25.66
C SER A 177 6.84 3.71 25.96
N ALA A 178 6.48 2.59 26.56
CA ALA A 178 7.35 1.45 26.86
C ALA A 178 7.10 0.27 25.92
N TRP A 179 8.16 -0.43 25.54
CA TRP A 179 8.05 -1.64 24.73
C TRP A 179 9.22 -2.60 24.95
N LYS A 180 8.93 -3.90 24.97
CA LYS A 180 9.92 -4.98 25.02
C LYS A 180 10.27 -5.45 23.60
N PRO A 181 11.53 -5.29 23.15
CA PRO A 181 11.96 -5.79 21.84
C PRO A 181 11.90 -7.31 21.69
N VAL A 182 12.05 -8.02 22.81
CA VAL A 182 11.92 -9.48 22.91
C VAL A 182 10.79 -9.78 23.88
N SER A 183 9.79 -10.56 23.45
CA SER A 183 8.52 -10.73 24.18
C SER A 183 8.72 -11.31 25.58
N GLY A 184 9.62 -12.29 25.73
CA GLY A 184 10.01 -12.87 27.02
C GLY A 184 11.25 -12.23 27.67
N GLY A 185 11.74 -11.12 27.13
CA GLY A 185 12.93 -10.42 27.64
C GLY A 185 12.64 -9.55 28.86
N THR A 186 13.71 -9.13 29.52
CA THR A 186 13.66 -8.17 30.64
C THR A 186 13.88 -6.73 30.21
N VAL A 187 14.53 -6.51 29.06
CA VAL A 187 14.87 -5.17 28.59
C VAL A 187 13.64 -4.46 28.01
N VAL A 188 13.42 -3.22 28.44
CA VAL A 188 12.36 -2.32 27.98
C VAL A 188 12.99 -1.07 27.36
N LEU A 189 12.56 -0.74 26.16
CA LEU A 189 12.86 0.55 25.53
C LEU A 189 11.74 1.53 25.87
N VAL A 190 12.11 2.68 26.42
CA VAL A 190 11.18 3.77 26.72
C VAL A 190 11.41 4.90 25.73
N PHE A 191 10.35 5.25 25.02
CA PHE A 191 10.33 6.23 23.94
C PHE A 191 9.73 7.55 24.42
N ASP A 192 10.26 8.66 23.92
CA ASP A 192 9.57 9.93 23.99
C ASP A 192 8.42 9.96 22.98
N ASP A 193 7.19 10.22 23.41
CA ASP A 193 6.01 10.16 22.53
C ASP A 193 6.03 11.23 21.43
N ILE A 194 6.81 12.31 21.57
CA ILE A 194 6.88 13.41 20.61
C ILE A 194 7.96 13.16 19.56
N SER A 195 9.20 12.89 19.97
CA SER A 195 10.33 12.65 19.05
C SER A 195 10.35 11.23 18.49
N GLY A 196 9.86 10.25 19.25
CA GLY A 196 10.00 8.83 18.96
C GLY A 196 11.41 8.29 19.17
N GLU A 197 12.29 9.04 19.82
CA GLU A 197 13.61 8.58 20.24
C GLU A 197 13.52 7.69 21.48
N VAL A 198 14.50 6.79 21.64
CA VAL A 198 14.66 5.99 22.85
C VAL A 198 15.25 6.87 23.93
N ARG A 199 14.40 7.40 24.81
CA ARG A 199 14.77 8.24 25.95
C ARG A 199 15.63 7.46 26.93
N SER A 200 15.19 6.25 27.29
CA SER A 200 15.89 5.40 28.25
C SER A 200 15.71 3.92 27.94
N THR A 201 16.63 3.12 28.47
CA THR A 201 16.51 1.67 28.53
C THR A 201 16.34 1.26 29.98
N CYS A 202 15.29 0.51 30.27
CA CYS A 202 14.93 0.04 31.61
C CYS A 202 14.87 -1.49 31.62
N ASP A 203 14.75 -2.06 32.81
CA ASP A 203 14.45 -3.46 33.06
C ASP A 203 13.04 -3.61 33.62
N ALA A 204 12.35 -4.69 33.21
CA ALA A 204 11.07 -5.12 33.75
C ALA A 204 11.04 -6.66 33.89
N PRO A 205 10.24 -7.23 34.80
CA PRO A 205 10.10 -8.67 34.95
C PRO A 205 9.71 -9.36 33.63
N ALA A 206 10.35 -10.49 33.31
CA ALA A 206 10.09 -11.23 32.07
C ALA A 206 8.62 -11.69 31.92
N ALA A 207 7.94 -11.94 33.05
CA ALA A 207 6.54 -12.38 33.08
C ALA A 207 5.53 -11.29 32.66
N ILE A 208 5.90 -10.00 32.73
CA ILE A 208 5.00 -8.90 32.37
C ILE A 208 5.13 -8.63 30.87
N ALA A 209 4.02 -8.78 30.13
CA ALA A 209 3.98 -8.50 28.71
C ALA A 209 3.95 -6.98 28.44
N THR A 210 4.40 -6.55 27.26
CA THR A 210 4.37 -5.11 26.88
C THR A 210 3.02 -4.43 27.15
N PRO A 211 1.86 -5.01 26.78
CA PRO A 211 0.57 -4.34 26.96
C PRO A 211 0.22 -4.03 28.42
N ASP A 212 0.81 -4.77 29.36
CA ASP A 212 0.53 -4.73 30.79
C ASP A 212 1.57 -3.90 31.57
N LEU A 213 2.61 -3.39 30.90
CA LEU A 213 3.64 -2.57 31.54
C LEU A 213 3.05 -1.27 32.12
N THR A 214 3.46 -0.98 33.34
CA THR A 214 3.21 0.29 34.03
C THR A 214 4.53 0.92 34.47
N LEU A 215 4.48 2.18 34.91
CA LEU A 215 5.67 2.89 35.43
C LEU A 215 6.30 2.17 36.65
N ALA A 216 5.49 1.49 37.46
CA ALA A 216 5.96 0.78 38.65
C ALA A 216 6.76 -0.49 38.31
N ASP A 217 6.58 -1.04 37.10
CA ASP A 217 7.26 -2.25 36.65
C ASP A 217 8.66 -1.96 36.10
N LEU A 218 8.98 -0.68 35.87
CA LEU A 218 10.24 -0.25 35.28
C LEU A 218 11.28 0.04 36.37
N SER A 219 12.46 -0.56 36.22
CA SER A 219 13.60 -0.38 37.12
C SER A 219 14.89 -0.27 36.32
N GLY A 220 16.01 0.12 36.95
CA GLY A 220 17.32 0.14 36.29
C GLY A 220 17.43 1.08 35.08
N CYS A 221 16.57 2.10 34.99
CA CYS A 221 16.49 2.96 33.81
C CYS A 221 17.77 3.79 33.60
N THR A 222 18.47 3.53 32.51
CA THR A 222 19.60 4.34 32.04
C THR A 222 19.14 5.26 30.92
N LEU A 223 19.44 6.57 31.03
CA LEU A 223 19.24 7.50 29.92
C LEU A 223 20.15 7.11 28.76
N THR A 224 19.54 6.87 27.61
CA THR A 224 20.24 6.37 26.42
C THR A 224 20.30 7.45 25.34
N GLY A 225 19.21 8.19 25.13
CA GLY A 225 19.13 9.19 24.04
C GLY A 225 19.43 8.57 22.68
N GLY A 226 18.75 7.48 22.32
CA GLY A 226 19.09 6.65 21.18
C GLY A 226 18.12 6.76 20.01
N LEU A 227 18.63 6.54 18.80
CA LEU A 227 17.83 6.37 17.58
C LEU A 227 17.58 4.88 17.33
N LEU A 228 16.33 4.52 17.04
CA LEU A 228 15.92 3.15 16.75
C LEU A 228 16.14 2.86 15.25
N LEU A 229 16.86 1.78 14.94
CA LEU A 229 16.92 1.13 13.64
C LEU A 229 16.11 -0.18 13.74
N SER A 230 15.13 -0.39 12.87
CA SER A 230 14.37 -1.65 12.89
C SER A 230 13.94 -2.15 11.52
N GLY A 231 13.71 -3.45 11.46
CA GLY A 231 13.20 -4.12 10.28
C GLY A 231 12.85 -5.57 10.57
N ILE A 232 12.55 -6.31 9.50
CA ILE A 232 12.34 -7.75 9.55
C ILE A 232 13.28 -8.48 8.61
N VAL A 233 13.62 -9.71 8.96
CA VAL A 233 14.30 -10.66 8.09
C VAL A 233 13.33 -11.77 7.73
N ARG A 234 13.00 -11.89 6.44
CA ARG A 234 12.21 -13.00 5.90
C ARG A 234 13.12 -14.05 5.26
N ARG A 235 12.61 -15.26 5.10
CA ARG A 235 13.32 -16.34 4.41
C ARG A 235 12.45 -16.89 3.29
N SER A 236 13.08 -17.16 2.15
CA SER A 236 12.47 -17.87 1.04
C SER A 236 13.43 -18.91 0.47
N ASP A 237 13.06 -20.19 0.57
CA ASP A 237 13.73 -21.30 -0.09
C ASP A 237 13.15 -21.56 -1.51
N ASN A 238 12.13 -20.80 -1.92
CA ASN A 238 11.53 -20.90 -3.26
C ASN A 238 12.48 -20.43 -4.38
N ALA A 239 12.35 -21.03 -5.57
CA ALA A 239 13.22 -20.78 -6.72
C ALA A 239 13.18 -19.32 -7.20
N ARG A 240 12.01 -18.67 -7.17
CA ARG A 240 11.86 -17.24 -7.53
C ARG A 240 12.10 -16.28 -6.36
N ALA A 241 12.24 -16.80 -5.14
CA ALA A 241 12.49 -16.05 -3.91
C ALA A 241 11.66 -14.76 -3.72
N GLU A 242 10.41 -14.73 -4.20
CA GLU A 242 9.63 -13.49 -4.17
C GLU A 242 9.19 -13.10 -2.74
N PRO A 243 9.17 -11.79 -2.42
CA PRO A 243 8.83 -11.29 -1.08
C PRO A 243 7.45 -11.72 -0.56
N VAL A 244 6.52 -11.99 -1.48
CA VAL A 244 5.15 -12.43 -1.18
C VAL A 244 5.08 -13.87 -0.69
N TRP A 245 6.07 -14.70 -1.02
CA TRP A 245 6.17 -16.10 -0.61
C TRP A 245 7.28 -16.36 0.40
N ALA A 246 7.93 -15.31 0.91
CA ALA A 246 9.03 -15.38 1.86
C ALA A 246 8.52 -15.59 3.31
N SER A 247 7.87 -16.73 3.55
CA SER A 247 7.29 -17.09 4.85
C SER A 247 7.87 -18.37 5.45
N ASP A 248 8.99 -18.85 4.91
CA ASP A 248 9.64 -20.05 5.42
C ASP A 248 10.07 -19.89 6.87
N ALA A 249 10.21 -21.02 7.58
CA ALA A 249 10.58 -21.02 9.00
C ALA A 249 11.82 -20.13 9.24
N PRO A 250 11.77 -19.10 10.10
CA PRO A 250 12.89 -18.19 10.31
C PRO A 250 14.12 -18.93 10.87
N LEU A 251 15.31 -18.51 10.46
CA LEU A 251 16.57 -19.02 11.02
C LEU A 251 17.00 -18.13 12.20
N PRO A 252 17.55 -18.69 13.29
CA PRO A 252 18.12 -17.90 14.38
C PRO A 252 19.24 -16.98 13.87
N LEU A 253 19.19 -15.71 14.22
CA LEU A 253 20.19 -14.71 13.81
C LEU A 253 20.20 -13.52 14.76
N ASP A 254 21.31 -12.81 14.77
CA ASP A 254 21.42 -11.48 15.35
C ASP A 254 21.68 -10.44 14.26
N ILE A 255 21.59 -9.16 14.64
CA ILE A 255 22.01 -8.04 13.82
C ILE A 255 23.18 -7.36 14.50
N ALA A 256 24.25 -7.14 13.74
CA ALA A 256 25.35 -6.28 14.13
C ALA A 256 25.24 -4.95 13.40
N LEU A 257 25.62 -3.87 14.08
CA LEU A 257 25.72 -2.55 13.47
C LEU A 257 27.16 -2.06 13.62
N ALA A 258 27.90 -2.05 12.51
CA ALA A 258 29.25 -1.53 12.45
C ALA A 258 29.18 -0.01 12.28
N LEU A 259 29.38 0.73 13.37
CA LEU A 259 29.39 2.19 13.34
C LEU A 259 30.67 2.72 12.67
N SER A 260 30.53 3.82 11.94
CA SER A 260 31.63 4.52 11.28
C SER A 260 31.61 6.01 11.60
N GLY A 261 32.74 6.70 11.40
CA GLY A 261 32.80 8.16 11.51
C GLY A 261 33.00 8.73 12.91
N GLY A 262 33.42 7.94 13.91
CA GLY A 262 33.86 8.47 15.21
C GLY A 262 33.75 7.51 16.39
N ASN A 263 34.04 8.04 17.58
CA ASN A 263 33.90 7.34 18.85
C ASN A 263 32.51 7.60 19.43
N TYR A 264 31.63 6.61 19.30
CA TYR A 264 30.26 6.72 19.80
C TYR A 264 30.19 6.54 21.31
N PRO A 265 29.23 7.18 22.01
CA PRO A 265 29.13 7.11 23.47
C PRO A 265 28.91 5.70 24.03
N ALA A 266 28.26 4.84 23.25
CA ALA A 266 27.99 3.45 23.61
C ALA A 266 27.90 2.57 22.35
N PRO A 267 28.23 1.28 22.44
CA PRO A 267 28.01 0.35 21.34
C PRO A 267 26.51 0.19 21.04
N PRO A 268 26.12 -0.09 19.79
CA PRO A 268 24.74 -0.39 19.44
C PRO A 268 24.20 -1.59 20.24
N ARG A 269 22.97 -1.46 20.74
CA ARG A 269 22.26 -2.56 21.41
C ARG A 269 21.21 -3.11 20.47
N CYS A 270 21.45 -4.31 19.95
CA CYS A 270 20.54 -4.98 19.02
C CYS A 270 19.79 -6.13 19.68
N PHE A 271 18.56 -6.35 19.21
CA PHE A 271 17.64 -7.39 19.65
C PHE A 271 17.04 -8.06 18.43
N SER A 272 16.84 -9.37 18.49
CA SER A 272 16.16 -10.15 17.46
C SER A 272 15.17 -11.13 18.10
N GLU A 273 14.02 -11.33 17.46
CA GLU A 273 13.05 -12.34 17.89
C GLU A 273 12.35 -12.93 16.66
N ALA A 274 12.36 -14.26 16.54
CA ALA A 274 11.55 -14.94 15.53
C ALA A 274 10.07 -14.79 15.89
N ARG A 275 9.24 -14.40 14.91
CA ARG A 275 7.82 -14.13 15.07
C ARG A 275 6.97 -14.85 14.01
N LYS A 276 5.69 -15.00 14.35
CA LYS A 276 4.63 -15.48 13.45
C LYS A 276 3.38 -14.61 13.58
N GLN A 277 2.64 -14.46 12.49
CA GLN A 277 1.29 -13.87 12.53
C GLN A 277 0.25 -14.92 12.90
N VAL A 278 -0.64 -14.54 13.82
CA VAL A 278 -1.77 -15.37 14.25
C VAL A 278 -3.06 -14.58 14.21
N GLU A 279 -4.15 -15.26 13.92
CA GLU A 279 -5.52 -14.74 13.95
C GLU A 279 -6.35 -15.52 14.96
N PHE A 280 -7.09 -14.80 15.81
CA PHE A 280 -8.00 -15.42 16.78
C PHE A 280 -9.19 -14.52 17.07
N THR A 281 -10.31 -15.12 17.45
CA THR A 281 -11.54 -14.39 17.76
C THR A 281 -11.65 -14.20 19.26
N THR A 282 -11.94 -12.97 19.66
CA THR A 282 -12.28 -12.60 21.04
C THR A 282 -13.73 -12.13 21.10
N ALA A 283 -14.28 -11.93 22.30
CA ALA A 283 -15.58 -11.29 22.47
C ALA A 283 -15.66 -9.88 21.83
N ALA A 284 -14.50 -9.22 21.65
CA ALA A 284 -14.37 -7.92 20.99
C ALA A 284 -14.16 -8.01 19.47
N GLY A 285 -14.21 -9.20 18.88
CA GLY A 285 -14.00 -9.45 17.45
C GLY A 285 -12.69 -10.18 17.13
N THR A 286 -12.45 -10.38 15.83
CA THR A 286 -11.25 -11.01 15.29
C THR A 286 -10.03 -10.12 15.46
N ARG A 287 -8.93 -10.68 15.98
CA ARG A 287 -7.65 -10.02 16.19
C ARG A 287 -6.57 -10.72 15.39
N ARG A 288 -5.67 -9.94 14.79
CA ARG A 288 -4.42 -10.40 14.19
C ARG A 288 -3.25 -9.81 14.95
N LEU A 289 -2.29 -10.65 15.36
CA LEU A 289 -1.14 -10.24 16.15
C LEU A 289 0.14 -10.92 15.69
N ALA A 290 1.26 -10.19 15.79
CA ALA A 290 2.61 -10.72 15.70
C ALA A 290 3.05 -11.27 17.06
N VAL A 291 3.16 -12.59 17.20
CA VAL A 291 3.63 -13.24 18.44
C VAL A 291 5.00 -13.88 18.23
N ALA A 292 5.73 -14.13 19.32
CA ALA A 292 6.98 -14.91 19.24
C ALA A 292 6.70 -16.28 18.58
N LEU A 293 7.67 -16.82 17.85
CA LEU A 293 7.51 -18.07 17.10
C LEU A 293 7.10 -19.23 18.02
N ALA A 294 7.68 -19.28 19.22
CA ALA A 294 7.40 -20.26 20.27
C ALA A 294 6.15 -19.96 21.11
N ALA A 295 5.46 -18.84 20.87
CA ALA A 295 4.27 -18.48 21.62
C ALA A 295 3.13 -19.51 21.41
N THR A 296 2.32 -19.68 22.45
CA THR A 296 1.10 -20.50 22.47
C THR A 296 -0.15 -19.63 22.60
N PRO A 297 -1.35 -20.10 22.24
CA PRO A 297 -2.59 -19.31 22.36
C PRO A 297 -2.80 -18.70 23.76
N ALA A 298 -2.42 -19.44 24.82
CA ALA A 298 -2.51 -18.99 26.20
C ALA A 298 -1.72 -17.70 26.48
N SER A 299 -0.61 -17.46 25.78
CA SER A 299 0.23 -16.26 25.96
C SER A 299 -0.47 -14.95 25.60
N VAL A 300 -1.55 -15.00 24.82
CA VAL A 300 -2.38 -13.84 24.45
C VAL A 300 -3.81 -13.95 24.98
N GLY A 301 -4.05 -14.88 25.91
CA GLY A 301 -5.37 -15.14 26.46
C GLY A 301 -6.36 -15.73 25.45
N ALA A 302 -5.87 -16.37 24.38
CA ALA A 302 -6.71 -17.04 23.39
C ALA A 302 -6.82 -18.55 23.71
N ALA A 303 -8.01 -19.12 23.51
CA ALA A 303 -8.20 -20.58 23.62
C ALA A 303 -7.53 -21.33 22.46
N SER A 304 -7.58 -20.74 21.26
CA SER A 304 -6.94 -21.22 20.04
C SER A 304 -6.69 -20.05 19.09
N TRP A 305 -5.85 -20.27 18.07
CA TRP A 305 -5.63 -19.34 16.97
C TRP A 305 -5.40 -20.08 15.66
N THR A 306 -5.44 -19.35 14.57
CA THR A 306 -4.99 -19.78 13.24
C THR A 306 -3.68 -19.05 12.91
N GLU A 307 -2.67 -19.76 12.42
CA GLU A 307 -1.42 -19.13 11.99
C GLU A 307 -1.54 -18.67 10.52
N LEU A 308 -1.16 -17.42 10.23
CA LEU A 308 -1.39 -16.79 8.91
C LEU A 308 -0.27 -16.98 7.89
N ASN A 309 0.55 -18.03 8.02
CA ASN A 309 1.71 -18.30 7.15
C ASN A 309 2.56 -17.05 6.86
N GLU A 310 2.76 -16.21 7.87
CA GLU A 310 3.65 -15.06 7.81
C GLU A 310 4.62 -15.16 8.98
N ARG A 311 5.88 -15.48 8.67
CA ARG A 311 6.94 -15.72 9.63
C ARG A 311 8.16 -14.89 9.27
N TYR A 312 8.84 -14.37 10.29
CA TYR A 312 10.03 -13.51 10.10
C TYR A 312 10.83 -13.41 11.40
N VAL A 313 12.07 -12.93 11.33
CA VAL A 313 12.79 -12.41 12.50
C VAL A 313 12.57 -10.90 12.55
N ALA A 314 11.98 -10.39 13.62
CA ALA A 314 11.95 -8.95 13.88
C ALA A 314 13.25 -8.55 14.55
N TYR A 315 13.87 -7.46 14.11
CA TYR A 315 15.09 -6.95 14.72
C TYR A 315 15.02 -5.46 15.01
N HIS A 316 15.73 -5.06 16.06
CA HIS A 316 15.70 -3.70 16.60
C HIS A 316 17.06 -3.36 17.19
N CYS A 317 17.68 -2.29 16.72
CA CYS A 317 18.94 -1.77 17.23
C CYS A 317 18.75 -0.36 17.76
N VAL A 318 19.24 -0.11 18.97
CA VAL A 318 19.31 1.23 19.55
C VAL A 318 20.72 1.75 19.38
N VAL A 319 20.85 2.88 18.69
CA VAL A 319 22.12 3.55 18.41
C VAL A 319 22.17 4.83 19.20
N THR A 320 23.20 5.01 20.02
CA THR A 320 23.42 6.29 20.71
C THR A 320 24.23 7.18 19.77
N PRO A 321 23.64 8.24 19.18
CA PRO A 321 24.30 9.00 18.13
C PRO A 321 25.44 9.87 18.67
N LEU A 322 26.43 10.15 17.81
CA LEU A 322 27.49 11.12 18.06
C LEU A 322 27.03 12.49 17.54
N LEU A 323 26.94 13.48 18.44
CA LEU A 323 26.44 14.83 18.10
C LEU A 323 25.05 14.81 17.41
N GLY A 324 24.19 13.88 17.83
CA GLY A 324 22.84 13.74 17.27
C GLY A 324 22.76 12.99 15.94
N ARG A 325 23.88 12.47 15.40
CA ARG A 325 23.87 11.64 14.18
C ARG A 325 24.67 10.35 14.31
N TRP A 326 24.41 9.38 13.43
CA TRP A 326 25.27 8.20 13.27
C TRP A 326 25.43 7.78 11.80
N SER A 327 26.55 7.15 11.50
CA SER A 327 26.83 6.49 10.23
C SER A 327 27.29 5.05 10.51
N GLY A 328 27.04 4.14 9.58
CA GLY A 328 27.44 2.74 9.76
C GLY A 328 26.76 1.78 8.80
N ARG A 329 26.97 0.48 9.01
CA ARG A 329 26.42 -0.60 8.19
C ARG A 329 25.80 -1.68 9.08
N SER A 330 24.56 -2.06 8.80
CA SER A 330 23.88 -3.16 9.48
C SER A 330 24.15 -4.49 8.77
N THR A 331 24.52 -5.53 9.49
CA THR A 331 24.78 -6.87 8.94
C THR A 331 24.09 -7.95 9.77
N LEU A 332 23.71 -9.04 9.11
CA LEU A 332 23.18 -10.23 9.77
C LEU A 332 24.35 -11.07 10.28
N VAL A 333 24.18 -11.57 11.51
CA VAL A 333 25.08 -12.50 12.17
C VAL A 333 24.34 -13.83 12.32
N PRO A 334 24.70 -14.88 11.56
CA PRO A 334 23.97 -16.14 11.56
C PRO A 334 24.26 -16.94 12.84
N GLN A 335 23.23 -17.63 13.36
CA GLN A 335 23.36 -18.51 14.53
C GLN A 335 23.03 -19.95 14.12
N GLY A 336 24.06 -20.79 13.98
CA GLY A 336 23.90 -22.19 13.57
C GLY A 336 23.69 -22.44 12.07
N TRP A 337 23.97 -21.44 11.23
CA TRP A 337 24.01 -21.54 9.76
C TRP A 337 25.09 -20.59 9.22
N SER A 338 25.38 -20.63 7.91
CA SER A 338 26.45 -19.86 7.28
C SER A 338 25.92 -18.91 6.20
N ILE A 339 26.54 -17.73 6.11
CA ILE A 339 26.35 -16.80 4.98
C ILE A 339 27.41 -17.10 3.93
N GLY A 340 27.00 -17.22 2.66
CA GLY A 340 27.90 -17.61 1.58
C GLY A 340 27.20 -17.80 0.24
N LEU A 341 27.94 -18.34 -0.73
CA LEU A 341 27.47 -18.55 -2.10
C LEU A 341 27.23 -20.03 -2.44
N ALA A 342 27.44 -20.96 -1.51
CA ALA A 342 27.16 -22.37 -1.73
C ALA A 342 25.67 -22.69 -1.49
N LEU A 343 25.21 -23.83 -2.01
CA LEU A 343 23.83 -24.33 -1.83
C LEU A 343 23.46 -24.52 -0.35
N ALA A 344 24.43 -24.89 0.50
CA ALA A 344 24.21 -25.05 1.94
C ALA A 344 24.12 -23.72 2.69
N ASP A 345 24.70 -22.66 2.13
CA ASP A 345 24.74 -21.33 2.73
C ASP A 345 23.44 -20.57 2.50
N ARG A 346 23.33 -19.40 3.12
CA ARG A 346 22.34 -18.40 2.76
C ARG A 346 23.01 -17.13 2.27
N LYS A 347 22.32 -16.45 1.36
CA LYS A 347 22.66 -15.11 0.91
C LYS A 347 21.67 -14.13 1.52
N VAL A 348 22.17 -12.99 1.97
CA VAL A 348 21.39 -11.89 2.50
C VAL A 348 21.13 -10.91 1.36
N CYS A 349 19.87 -10.80 1.00
CA CYS A 349 19.34 -9.79 0.11
C CYS A 349 18.67 -8.71 0.93
N ARG A 350 18.68 -7.50 0.43
CA ARG A 350 18.18 -6.33 1.15
C ARG A 350 17.12 -5.63 0.33
N TYR A 351 16.02 -5.29 0.99
CA TYR A 351 14.96 -4.52 0.36
C TYR A 351 15.40 -3.07 0.25
N SER A 352 15.69 -2.67 -0.99
CA SER A 352 16.18 -1.33 -1.32
C SER A 352 15.59 -0.93 -2.66
N THR A 353 15.02 0.27 -2.70
CA THR A 353 14.44 0.85 -3.91
C THR A 353 14.60 2.35 -3.79
N ASP A 354 14.91 2.98 -4.91
CA ASP A 354 14.90 4.43 -5.06
C ASP A 354 13.44 4.92 -4.95
N GLN A 355 13.06 5.37 -3.76
CA GLN A 355 11.71 5.82 -3.43
C GLN A 355 11.50 7.28 -3.78
N ASP A 356 12.57 8.08 -3.82
CA ASP A 356 12.50 9.51 -4.15
C ASP A 356 12.79 9.83 -5.62
N GLY A 357 13.18 8.83 -6.42
CA GLY A 357 13.40 8.94 -7.86
C GLY A 357 14.71 9.63 -8.21
N SER A 358 15.69 9.66 -7.30
CA SER A 358 17.00 10.29 -7.48
C SER A 358 17.92 9.54 -8.45
N GLY A 359 17.57 8.30 -8.80
CA GLY A 359 18.40 7.37 -9.56
C GLY A 359 19.40 6.62 -8.70
N ALA A 360 19.38 6.79 -7.37
CA ALA A 360 20.26 6.12 -6.43
C ALA A 360 19.49 5.68 -5.17
N VAL A 361 20.09 4.77 -4.39
CA VAL A 361 19.63 4.43 -3.03
C VAL A 361 20.56 5.13 -2.05
N ASP A 362 20.39 6.44 -1.89
CA ASP A 362 21.26 7.30 -1.09
C ASP A 362 20.55 7.91 0.14
N ASN A 363 19.22 7.81 0.18
CA ASN A 363 18.43 8.21 1.33
C ASN A 363 18.38 7.08 2.36
N ASN A 364 18.66 7.39 3.62
CA ASN A 364 18.66 6.39 4.70
C ASN A 364 17.33 5.63 4.86
N ALA A 365 16.20 6.24 4.49
CA ALA A 365 14.89 5.59 4.52
C ALA A 365 14.74 4.47 3.46
N GLU A 366 15.50 4.56 2.37
CA GLU A 366 15.48 3.60 1.26
C GLU A 366 16.33 2.36 1.52
N HIS A 367 16.92 2.29 2.73
CA HIS A 367 17.84 1.25 3.14
C HIS A 367 19.06 1.25 2.21
N PRO A 368 20.07 2.12 2.41
CA PRO A 368 21.35 2.17 1.68
C PRO A 368 22.43 1.27 2.30
N ASP A 369 23.42 0.81 1.52
CA ASP A 369 24.30 -0.31 1.97
C ASP A 369 25.09 0.11 3.21
N SER A 370 25.41 1.39 3.25
CA SER A 370 25.91 2.09 4.41
C SER A 370 25.05 3.33 4.67
N TYR A 371 24.60 3.47 5.91
CA TYR A 371 23.87 4.62 6.39
C TYR A 371 24.82 5.80 6.65
N GLN A 372 24.36 7.01 6.32
CA GLN A 372 25.14 8.23 6.45
C GLN A 372 24.38 9.30 7.22
N HIS A 373 25.00 9.85 8.28
CA HIS A 373 24.49 11.00 9.03
C HIS A 373 23.03 10.87 9.48
N VAL A 374 22.63 9.66 9.89
CA VAL A 374 21.28 9.34 10.36
C VAL A 374 20.99 10.15 11.62
N ASP A 375 19.97 10.99 11.55
CA ASP A 375 19.57 11.94 12.60
C ASP A 375 18.17 11.66 13.17
N ARG A 376 17.58 10.52 12.79
CA ARG A 376 16.23 10.13 13.17
C ARG A 376 16.09 8.60 13.25
N PRO A 377 15.05 8.08 13.91
CA PRO A 377 14.76 6.65 13.87
C PRO A 377 14.44 6.17 12.45
N LEU A 378 14.97 5.00 12.08
CA LEU A 378 14.74 4.33 10.79
C LEU A 378 13.97 3.03 11.01
N MET A 379 12.85 2.89 10.31
CA MET A 379 12.00 1.71 10.37
C MET A 379 12.05 0.97 9.02
N GLN A 380 11.56 -0.27 8.98
CA GLN A 380 11.40 -1.05 7.75
C GLN A 380 12.70 -1.32 6.96
N GLN A 381 13.82 -1.40 7.67
CA GLN A 381 15.12 -1.75 7.09
C GLN A 381 15.19 -3.28 6.88
N ASN A 382 14.46 -3.79 5.89
CA ASN A 382 14.16 -5.21 5.79
C ASN A 382 15.22 -6.00 5.00
N PHE A 383 15.36 -7.29 5.34
CA PHE A 383 16.21 -8.25 4.64
C PHE A 383 15.45 -9.50 4.23
N LEU A 384 15.98 -10.20 3.23
CA LEU A 384 15.52 -11.48 2.72
C LEU A 384 16.69 -12.47 2.69
N LEU A 385 16.50 -13.63 3.29
CA LEU A 385 17.42 -14.76 3.18
C LEU A 385 16.98 -15.69 2.05
N VAL A 386 17.90 -15.97 1.13
CA VAL A 386 17.72 -16.91 0.03
C VAL A 386 18.84 -17.97 0.06
N PRO A 387 18.70 -19.13 -0.61
CA PRO A 387 19.81 -20.06 -0.81
C PRO A 387 21.05 -19.36 -1.41
N GLY A 388 22.24 -19.69 -0.92
CA GLY A 388 23.47 -18.98 -1.28
C GLY A 388 23.80 -18.99 -2.79
N ASP A 389 23.46 -20.08 -3.46
CA ASP A 389 23.65 -20.30 -4.90
C ASP A 389 22.65 -19.55 -5.79
N ARG A 390 21.65 -18.87 -5.20
CA ARG A 390 20.62 -18.14 -5.95
C ARG A 390 20.87 -16.64 -5.96
N PRO A 391 20.50 -15.93 -7.05
CA PRO A 391 20.55 -14.47 -7.08
C PRO A 391 19.49 -13.87 -6.15
N CYS A 392 19.70 -12.62 -5.75
CA CYS A 392 18.66 -11.83 -5.09
C CYS A 392 17.57 -11.48 -6.11
N PRO A 393 16.27 -11.50 -5.71
CA PRO A 393 15.17 -11.04 -6.56
C PRO A 393 15.32 -9.58 -6.99
N ASP A 394 14.73 -9.20 -8.12
CA ASP A 394 14.82 -7.86 -8.73
C ASP A 394 14.42 -6.69 -7.81
N THR A 395 13.59 -6.95 -6.79
CA THR A 395 13.16 -5.95 -5.79
C THR A 395 14.11 -5.84 -4.59
N THR A 396 15.24 -6.52 -4.64
CA THR A 396 16.25 -6.58 -3.59
C THR A 396 17.65 -6.52 -4.17
N VAL A 397 18.62 -6.10 -3.36
CA VAL A 397 20.03 -6.05 -3.74
C VAL A 397 20.82 -6.99 -2.83
N GLN A 398 21.84 -7.66 -3.37
CA GLN A 398 22.73 -8.48 -2.53
C GLN A 398 23.43 -7.60 -1.49
N HIS A 399 23.44 -8.08 -0.25
CA HIS A 399 24.00 -7.39 0.92
C HIS A 399 25.11 -8.20 1.59
N GLN A 400 24.92 -9.51 1.73
CA GLN A 400 25.96 -10.44 2.19
C GLN A 400 25.85 -11.80 1.45
N PRO A 401 26.95 -12.53 1.21
CA PRO A 401 28.33 -12.08 1.44
C PRO A 401 28.67 -10.83 0.64
#